data_AF-A0A2N3I5D0-F1
#
_entry.id   AF-A0A2N3I5D0-F1
#
_cell.length_a   1.000
_cell.length_b   1.000
_cell.length_c   1.000
_cell.angle_alpha   90.00
_cell.angle_beta   90.00
_cell.angle_gamma   90.00
#
_symmetry.space_group_name_H-M   'P 1'
#
loop_
_entity.id
_entity.type
_entity.pdbx_description
1 polymer ?
#
loop_
_entity_poly.entity_id
_entity_poly.type
_entity_poly.pdbx_seq_one_letter_code
_entity_poly.pdbx_strand_id
1 'polypeptide(L)'
;MNLGELLMAAVVFFSIITFVKTLSAHFLKRKIIKTGHFERAGILDQDAEVEIKKQVKYDQYPALKWGLVAFFGGIGFIVMEVLASYNPMFKQYDSAMPYGIFFVSISIGFLLYYLIMSKKVKE
;
A
#
# COMPACT_ATOMS: atom_id res chain seq x y z
N MET A 1 22.16 -5.20 -17.65
CA MET A 1 20.76 -4.77 -17.87
C MET A 1 20.72 -4.05 -19.20
N ASN A 2 19.97 -4.59 -20.15
CA ASN A 2 19.83 -3.98 -21.46
C ASN A 2 18.87 -2.78 -21.36
N LEU A 3 19.14 -1.69 -22.10
CA LEU A 3 18.29 -0.49 -22.08
C LEU A 3 16.81 -0.82 -22.41
N GLY A 4 16.59 -1.82 -23.26
CA GLY A 4 15.25 -2.31 -23.61
C GLY A 4 14.50 -2.96 -22.43
N GLU A 5 15.18 -3.67 -21.53
CA GLU A 5 14.57 -4.28 -20.34
C GLU A 5 14.10 -3.20 -19.36
N LEU A 6 14.90 -2.14 -19.21
CA LEU A 6 14.60 -1.02 -18.33
C LEU A 6 13.41 -0.18 -18.84
N LEU A 7 13.35 0.05 -20.16
CA LEU A 7 12.21 0.71 -20.79
C LEU A 7 10.93 -0.13 -20.71
N MET A 8 11.02 -1.44 -20.89
CA MET A 8 9.88 -2.34 -20.75
C MET A 8 9.29 -2.28 -19.34
N ALA A 9 10.15 -2.37 -18.31
CA ALA A 9 9.72 -2.27 -16.92
C ALA A 9 9.05 -0.92 -16.62
N ALA A 10 9.62 0.19 -17.12
CA ALA A 10 9.05 1.53 -16.93
C ALA A 10 7.66 1.68 -17.57
N VAL A 11 7.47 1.17 -18.79
CA VAL A 11 6.18 1.23 -19.50
C VAL A 11 5.12 0.40 -18.78
N VAL A 12 5.48 -0.79 -18.29
CA VAL A 12 4.55 -1.65 -17.53
C VAL A 12 4.15 -0.99 -16.20
N PHE A 13 5.10 -0.42 -15.46
CA PHE A 13 4.77 0.31 -14.24
C PHE A 13 3.88 1.52 -14.50
N PHE A 14 4.19 2.29 -15.55
CA PHE A 14 3.42 3.46 -15.93
C PHE A 14 1.98 3.10 -16.34
N SER A 15 1.81 2.02 -17.10
CA SER A 15 0.48 1.56 -17.53
C SER A 15 -0.37 1.12 -16.33
N ILE A 16 0.20 0.38 -15.38
CA ILE A 16 -0.50 -0.04 -14.16
C ILE A 16 -0.94 1.18 -13.34
N ILE A 17 -0.04 2.14 -13.10
CA ILE A 17 -0.37 3.36 -12.33
C ILE A 17 -1.48 4.15 -13.03
N THR A 18 -1.39 4.32 -14.34
CA THR A 18 -2.38 5.07 -15.13
C THR A 18 -3.73 4.38 -15.15
N PHE A 19 -3.73 3.05 -15.27
CA PHE A 19 -4.93 2.22 -15.22
C PHE A 19 -5.63 2.34 -13.85
N VAL A 20 -4.88 2.22 -12.75
CA VAL A 20 -5.43 2.36 -11.39
C VAL A 20 -5.99 3.76 -11.16
N LYS A 21 -5.29 4.82 -11.57
CA LYS A 21 -5.81 6.20 -11.47
C LYS A 21 -7.12 6.38 -12.23
N THR A 22 -7.17 5.88 -13.46
CA THR A 22 -8.37 5.94 -14.31
C THR A 22 -9.54 5.20 -13.69
N LEU A 23 -9.29 3.98 -13.18
CA LEU A 23 -10.31 3.17 -12.52
C LEU A 23 -10.82 3.84 -11.24
N SER A 24 -9.93 4.33 -10.39
CA SER A 24 -10.30 5.07 -9.16
C SER A 24 -11.15 6.30 -9.47
N ALA A 25 -10.75 7.11 -10.46
CA ALA A 25 -11.52 8.28 -10.88
C ALA A 25 -12.91 7.90 -11.39
N HIS A 26 -13.02 6.81 -12.14
CA HIS A 26 -14.30 6.31 -12.64
C HIS A 26 -15.22 5.83 -11.50
N PHE A 27 -14.68 5.09 -10.53
CA PHE A 27 -15.45 4.66 -9.36
C PHE A 27 -15.86 5.82 -8.46
N LEU A 28 -15.00 6.83 -8.28
CA LEU A 28 -15.32 8.04 -7.52
C LEU A 28 -16.45 8.83 -8.19
N LYS A 29 -16.33 9.10 -9.50
CA LYS A 29 -17.38 9.80 -10.26
C LYS A 29 -18.71 9.05 -10.20
N ARG A 30 -18.68 7.72 -10.38
CA ARG A 30 -19.89 6.88 -10.29
C ARG A 30 -20.51 6.91 -8.89
N LYS A 31 -19.70 6.95 -7.83
CA LYS A 31 -20.17 7.03 -6.44
C LYS A 31 -20.78 8.39 -6.13
N ILE A 32 -20.13 9.49 -6.55
CA ILE A 32 -20.60 10.87 -6.34
C ILE A 32 -21.96 11.11 -7.02
N ILE A 33 -22.11 10.64 -8.27
CA ILE A 33 -23.35 10.78 -9.04
C ILE A 33 -24.51 9.99 -8.38
N LYS A 34 -24.23 8.78 -7.86
CA LYS A 34 -25.24 7.97 -7.15
C LYS A 34 -25.69 8.57 -5.82
N THR A 35 -24.85 9.40 -5.18
CA THR A 35 -25.16 10.04 -3.89
C THR A 35 -25.91 11.37 -4.01
N GLY A 36 -26.24 11.86 -5.21
CA GLY A 36 -27.24 12.93 -5.41
C GLY A 36 -26.90 14.32 -4.85
N HIS A 37 -25.67 14.58 -4.39
CA HIS A 37 -25.26 15.92 -3.93
C HIS A 37 -24.78 16.80 -5.09
N PHE A 38 -25.71 17.26 -5.92
CA PHE A 38 -25.41 18.18 -7.03
C PHE A 38 -25.01 19.59 -6.59
N GLU A 39 -25.25 19.98 -5.34
CA GLU A 39 -24.78 21.27 -4.79
C GLU A 39 -23.27 21.33 -4.53
N ARG A 40 -22.58 20.18 -4.49
CA ARG A 40 -21.11 20.11 -4.27
C ARG A 40 -20.27 20.07 -5.54
N ALA A 41 -20.87 20.06 -6.72
CA ALA A 41 -20.11 20.07 -7.97
C ALA A 41 -19.38 21.41 -8.21
N GLY A 42 -19.91 22.53 -7.68
CA GLY A 42 -19.23 23.84 -7.70
C GLY A 42 -18.21 24.05 -6.58
N ILE A 43 -18.19 23.19 -5.56
CA ILE A 43 -17.30 23.28 -4.40
C ILE A 43 -15.93 22.60 -4.66
N LEU A 44 -15.85 21.79 -5.72
CA LEU A 44 -14.64 21.03 -6.09
C LEU A 44 -13.45 21.89 -6.55
N ASP A 45 -13.64 23.17 -6.89
CA ASP A 45 -12.55 24.04 -7.38
C ASP A 45 -11.95 24.94 -6.27
N GLN A 46 -12.69 25.23 -5.19
CA GLN A 46 -12.22 26.13 -4.12
C GLN A 46 -11.99 25.42 -2.78
N ASP A 47 -12.76 24.38 -2.45
CA ASP A 47 -12.58 23.64 -1.19
C ASP A 47 -11.76 22.36 -1.32
N ALA A 48 -11.44 21.93 -2.56
CA ALA A 48 -10.48 20.84 -2.73
C ALA A 48 -9.14 21.19 -2.06
N GLU A 49 -8.67 22.43 -2.16
CA GLU A 49 -7.44 22.85 -1.45
C GLU A 49 -7.59 22.89 0.08
N VAL A 50 -8.78 23.19 0.60
CA VAL A 50 -9.05 23.30 2.04
C VAL A 50 -9.28 21.93 2.68
N GLU A 51 -9.97 21.02 2.00
CA GLU A 51 -10.12 19.62 2.39
C GLU A 51 -8.82 18.83 2.20
N ILE A 52 -8.04 19.11 1.15
CA ILE A 52 -6.68 18.58 1.00
C ILE A 52 -5.83 19.02 2.20
N LYS A 53 -5.88 20.28 2.64
CA LYS A 53 -5.14 20.74 3.83
C LYS A 53 -5.57 20.02 5.13
N LYS A 54 -6.85 19.66 5.28
CA LYS A 54 -7.33 18.87 6.43
C LYS A 54 -6.92 17.38 6.33
N GLN A 55 -6.94 16.78 5.15
CA GLN A 55 -6.46 15.41 4.93
C GLN A 55 -4.94 15.29 5.04
N VAL A 56 -4.18 16.30 4.61
CA VAL A 56 -2.71 16.38 4.74
C VAL A 56 -2.28 16.40 6.22
N LYS A 57 -3.13 16.92 7.13
CA LYS A 57 -2.88 16.82 8.58
C LYS A 57 -3.08 15.40 9.14
N TYR A 58 -3.94 14.59 8.51
CA TYR A 58 -4.18 13.20 8.91
C TYR A 58 -3.17 12.23 8.27
N ASP A 59 -2.74 12.52 7.04
CA ASP A 59 -1.76 11.74 6.28
C ASP A 59 -0.36 12.36 6.41
N GLN A 60 0.07 12.73 7.62
CA GLN A 60 1.39 13.35 7.83
C GLN A 60 2.55 12.38 7.53
N TYR A 61 2.29 11.06 7.47
CA TYR A 61 3.35 10.07 7.20
C TYR A 61 2.89 8.83 6.39
N PRO A 62 2.35 8.98 5.17
CA PRO A 62 2.06 7.85 4.28
C PRO A 62 3.32 7.06 3.91
N ALA A 63 4.50 7.67 4.00
CA ALA A 63 5.78 6.96 3.84
C ALA A 63 6.09 6.03 5.03
N LEU A 64 5.63 6.38 6.24
CA LEU A 64 5.93 5.63 7.47
C LEU A 64 5.17 4.29 7.55
N LYS A 65 3.96 4.21 6.97
CA LYS A 65 3.25 2.92 6.81
C LYS A 65 4.00 1.95 5.91
N TRP A 66 4.47 2.42 4.75
CA TRP A 66 5.18 1.57 3.80
C TRP A 66 6.58 1.21 4.30
N GLY A 67 7.25 2.12 5.01
CA GLY A 67 8.53 1.84 5.66
C GLY A 67 8.41 0.74 6.72
N LEU A 68 7.40 0.79 7.59
CA LEU A 68 7.20 -0.22 8.62
C LEU A 68 6.82 -1.58 8.02
N VAL A 69 5.92 -1.60 7.03
CA VAL A 69 5.53 -2.83 6.34
C VAL A 69 6.72 -3.45 5.58
N ALA A 70 7.53 -2.64 4.89
CA ALA A 70 8.73 -3.11 4.21
C ALA A 70 9.78 -3.65 5.19
N PHE A 71 9.94 -3.01 6.35
CA PHE A 71 10.84 -3.46 7.41
C PHE A 71 10.46 -4.86 7.91
N PHE A 72 9.20 -5.07 8.28
CA PHE A 72 8.74 -6.38 8.74
C PHE A 72 8.67 -7.42 7.61
N GLY A 73 8.33 -7.02 6.38
CA GLY A 73 8.44 -7.90 5.22
C GLY A 73 9.88 -8.38 4.98
N GLY A 74 10.85 -7.48 5.11
CA GLY A 74 12.28 -7.80 5.02
C GLY A 74 12.73 -8.78 6.11
N ILE A 75 12.29 -8.58 7.36
CA ILE A 75 12.52 -9.55 8.45
C ILE A 75 11.91 -10.91 8.09
N GLY A 76 10.70 -10.94 7.52
CA GLY A 76 10.05 -12.16 7.07
C GLY A 76 10.91 -12.93 6.05
N PHE A 77 11.50 -12.22 5.07
CA PHE A 77 12.43 -12.82 4.12
C PHE A 77 13.71 -13.36 4.76
N ILE A 78 14.32 -12.61 5.69
CA ILE A 78 15.52 -13.07 6.42
C ILE A 78 15.21 -14.35 7.21
N VAL A 79 14.08 -14.39 7.91
CA VAL A 79 13.67 -15.58 8.68
C VAL A 79 13.43 -16.76 7.76
N MET A 80 12.76 -16.58 6.61
CA MET A 80 12.56 -17.65 5.63
C MET A 80 13.88 -18.22 5.13
N GLU A 81 14.85 -17.37 4.78
CA GLU A 81 16.16 -17.80 4.29
C GLU A 81 16.93 -18.59 5.36
N VAL A 82 16.91 -18.10 6.61
CA VAL A 82 17.56 -18.78 7.74
C VAL A 82 16.90 -20.13 7.99
N LEU A 83 15.57 -20.22 8.04
CA LEU A 83 14.86 -21.49 8.24
C LEU A 83 15.10 -22.47 7.09
N ALA A 84 15.14 -22.00 5.85
CA ALA A 84 15.45 -22.82 4.69
C ALA A 84 16.88 -23.38 4.72
N SER A 85 17.83 -22.65 5.29
CA SER A 85 19.22 -23.10 5.50
C SER A 85 19.30 -24.25 6.52
N TYR A 86 18.53 -24.19 7.61
CA TYR A 86 18.52 -25.23 8.64
C TYR A 86 17.65 -26.44 8.31
N ASN A 87 16.59 -26.27 7.51
CA ASN A 87 15.63 -27.33 7.21
C ASN A 87 15.26 -27.34 5.71
N PRO A 88 15.70 -28.35 4.93
CA PRO A 88 15.44 -28.41 3.49
C PRO A 88 13.95 -28.57 3.14
N MET A 89 13.12 -28.99 4.09
CA MET A 89 11.66 -29.08 3.96
C MET A 89 11.01 -27.72 3.64
N PHE A 90 11.60 -26.61 4.07
CA PHE A 90 11.10 -25.25 3.80
C PHE A 90 11.39 -24.79 2.37
N LYS A 91 12.28 -25.48 1.64
CA LYS A 91 12.62 -25.18 0.25
C LYS A 91 11.71 -25.92 -0.74
N GLN A 92 10.92 -26.88 -0.27
CA GLN A 92 9.99 -27.62 -1.12
C GLN A 92 8.81 -26.72 -1.52
N TYR A 93 8.50 -26.71 -2.81
CA TYR A 93 7.41 -25.91 -3.39
C TYR A 93 6.02 -26.29 -2.87
N ASP A 94 5.85 -27.50 -2.36
CA ASP A 94 4.58 -27.96 -1.77
C ASP A 94 4.37 -27.45 -0.34
N SER A 95 5.35 -26.76 0.25
CA SER A 95 5.26 -26.23 1.61
C SER A 95 4.62 -24.84 1.61
N ALA A 96 3.42 -24.72 2.19
CA ALA A 96 2.76 -23.42 2.41
C ALA A 96 3.44 -22.57 3.50
N MET A 97 4.42 -23.14 4.21
CA MET A 97 5.03 -22.58 5.41
C MET A 97 5.80 -21.27 5.20
N PRO A 98 6.63 -21.12 4.14
CA PRO A 98 7.34 -19.86 3.88
C PRO A 98 6.36 -18.70 3.64
N TYR A 99 5.31 -18.92 2.85
CA TYR A 99 4.28 -17.92 2.60
C TYR A 99 3.58 -17.48 3.89
N GLY A 100 3.27 -18.44 4.78
CA GLY A 100 2.71 -18.15 6.10
C GLY A 100 3.61 -17.25 6.94
N ILE A 101 4.90 -17.56 7.03
CA ILE A 101 5.89 -16.75 7.76
C ILE A 101 5.94 -15.32 7.21
N PHE A 102 5.97 -15.18 5.88
CA PHE A 102 6.00 -13.88 5.24
C PHE A 102 4.76 -13.03 5.54
N PHE A 103 3.57 -13.62 5.39
CA PHE A 103 2.31 -12.91 5.64
C PHE A 103 2.13 -12.53 7.12
N VAL A 104 2.54 -13.40 8.05
CA VAL A 104 2.54 -13.09 9.49
C VAL A 104 3.46 -11.93 9.78
N SER A 105 4.67 -11.92 9.21
CA SER A 105 5.62 -10.82 9.40
C SER A 105 5.05 -9.49 8.89
N ILE A 106 4.48 -9.47 7.68
CA ILE A 106 3.81 -8.28 7.13
C ILE A 106 2.62 -7.83 8.00
N SER A 107 1.82 -8.78 8.47
CA SER A 107 0.66 -8.49 9.33
C SER A 107 1.07 -7.79 10.62
N ILE A 108 2.18 -8.21 11.25
CA ILE A 108 2.76 -7.55 12.43
C ILE A 108 3.11 -6.09 12.11
N GLY A 109 3.71 -5.82 10.94
CA GLY A 109 4.00 -4.46 10.50
C GLY A 109 2.74 -3.58 10.38
N PHE A 110 1.65 -4.11 9.82
CA PHE A 110 0.37 -3.41 9.76
C PHE A 110 -0.25 -3.19 11.14
N LEU A 111 -0.20 -4.19 12.02
CA LEU A 111 -0.74 -4.10 13.37
C LEU A 111 -0.01 -3.05 14.20
N LEU A 112 1.33 -3.01 14.12
CA LEU A 112 2.14 -2.00 14.79
C LEU A 112 1.85 -0.60 14.27
N TYR A 113 1.72 -0.42 12.95
CA TYR A 113 1.31 0.86 12.38
C TYR A 113 -0.05 1.29 12.93
N TYR A 114 -1.03 0.39 12.97
CA TYR A 114 -2.35 0.65 13.51
C TYR A 114 -2.29 1.06 14.99
N LEU A 115 -1.49 0.38 15.81
CA LEU A 115 -1.32 0.73 17.23
C LEU A 115 -0.68 2.10 17.42
N ILE A 116 0.37 2.42 16.65
CA ILE A 116 1.04 3.72 16.69
C ILE A 116 0.05 4.84 16.30
N MET A 117 -0.71 4.64 15.23
CA MET A 117 -1.68 5.61 14.76
C MET A 117 -2.85 5.76 15.75
N SER A 118 -3.35 4.65 16.30
CA SER A 118 -4.44 4.66 17.28
C SER A 118 -4.07 5.38 18.58
N LYS A 119 -2.79 5.34 18.98
CA LYS A 119 -2.28 6.12 20.12
C LYS A 119 -2.23 7.62 19.81
N LYS A 120 -1.75 8.01 18.63
CA LYS A 120 -1.72 9.41 18.19
C LYS A 120 -3.09 10.06 18.01
N VAL A 121 -4.14 9.29 17.73
CA VAL A 121 -5.51 9.80 17.60
C VAL A 121 -6.17 10.07 18.95
N LYS A 122 -5.64 9.50 20.04
CA LYS A 122 -6.21 9.60 21.39
C LYS A 122 -5.60 10.73 22.23
N GLU A 123 -4.48 11.29 21.79
CA GLU A 123 -3.89 12.54 22.29
C GLU A 123 -4.40 13.74 21.49
#